data_AF-A0AAW2KWA5-F1
#
_entry.id   AF-A0AAW2KWA5-F1
#
_cell.length_a   1.000
_cell.length_b   1.000
_cell.length_c   1.000
_cell.angle_alpha   90.00
_cell.angle_beta   90.00
_cell.angle_gamma   90.00
#
_symmetry.space_group_name_H-M   'P 1'
#
loop_
_entity.id
_entity.type
_entity.pdbx_description
1 polymer ?
#
loop_
_entity_poly.entity_id
_entity_poly.type
_entity_poly.pdbx_seq_one_letter_code
_entity_poly.pdbx_strand_id
1 'polypeptide(L)'
;MQRRPSAAATRINSISRQIIRTGGGRLEPQAPPCDVFINHRGIDTKRNVAGLLYHHLRGLRLRPFLDSQSMKPGDRLFDRIEVAIRECKVGVAVFSPMYCDSYFCLHELRLMMETRKKVVPIFCDVKPSELRVKDDGSRPATDLEKFRWALEEAKYTVGITFDTLRGDWPEFLASATDAVIKNLIEVEEEGLMRKQKQAHASLSS
;
A
#
# COMPACT_ATOMS: atom_id res chain seq x y z
N MET A 1 29.74 -27.79 1.30
CA MET A 1 29.30 -26.89 2.38
C MET A 1 27.95 -26.28 2.02
N GLN A 2 26.84 -26.83 2.56
CA GLN A 2 25.51 -26.24 2.39
C GLN A 2 25.36 -25.07 3.37
N ARG A 3 25.13 -23.86 2.85
CA ARG A 3 24.88 -22.67 3.67
C ARG A 3 23.51 -22.82 4.34
N ARG A 4 23.48 -22.79 5.67
CA ARG A 4 22.24 -22.78 6.46
C ARG A 4 21.48 -21.47 6.18
N PRO A 5 20.16 -21.50 5.95
CA PRO A 5 19.37 -20.29 5.78
C PRO A 5 19.27 -19.51 7.09
N SER A 6 19.28 -18.17 6.98
CA SER A 6 19.12 -17.24 8.11
C SER A 6 17.76 -17.42 8.81
N ALA A 7 17.69 -17.09 10.10
CA ALA A 7 16.47 -17.17 10.92
C ALA A 7 15.27 -16.42 10.30
N ALA A 8 15.53 -15.33 9.55
CA ALA A 8 14.52 -14.59 8.78
C ALA A 8 13.91 -15.44 7.64
N ALA A 9 14.74 -16.17 6.90
CA ALA A 9 14.29 -17.05 5.81
C ALA A 9 13.48 -18.26 6.33
N THR A 10 13.74 -18.68 7.57
CA THR A 10 13.01 -19.77 8.22
C THR A 10 11.59 -19.34 8.64
N ARG A 11 11.40 -18.08 9.06
CA ARG A 11 10.07 -17.52 9.39
C ARG A 11 9.18 -17.27 8.17
N ILE A 12 9.76 -16.88 7.03
CA ILE A 12 9.01 -16.68 5.78
C ILE A 12 8.41 -18.01 5.29
N ASN A 13 9.14 -19.12 5.45
CA ASN A 13 8.68 -20.44 5.03
C ASN A 13 7.56 -21.02 5.93
N SER A 14 7.45 -20.62 7.21
CA SER A 14 6.32 -21.02 8.06
C SER A 14 5.02 -20.28 7.70
N ILE A 15 5.12 -19.02 7.26
CA ILE A 15 3.98 -18.20 6.83
C ILE A 15 3.31 -18.80 5.58
N SER A 16 4.09 -19.33 4.63
CA SER A 16 3.54 -19.91 3.39
C SER A 16 2.68 -21.16 3.63
N ARG A 17 2.86 -21.90 4.73
CA ARG A 17 2.12 -23.17 4.97
C ARG A 17 0.78 -22.97 5.69
N GLN A 18 0.60 -21.87 6.42
CA GLN A 18 -0.62 -21.64 7.20
C GLN A 18 -1.77 -21.04 6.37
N ILE A 19 -1.49 -20.51 5.19
CA ILE A 19 -2.49 -19.81 4.34
C ILE A 19 -3.29 -20.78 3.44
N ILE A 20 -2.82 -22.01 3.23
CA ILE A 20 -3.44 -22.94 2.26
C ILE A 20 -4.62 -23.76 2.85
N ARG A 21 -4.88 -23.70 4.16
CA ARG A 21 -5.73 -24.70 4.84
C ARG A 21 -7.20 -24.35 5.10
N THR A 22 -7.69 -23.18 4.71
CA THR A 22 -9.08 -22.80 4.99
C THR A 22 -9.74 -22.18 3.76
N GLY A 23 -10.73 -22.86 3.18
CA GLY A 23 -11.66 -22.21 2.24
C GLY A 23 -12.34 -23.14 1.23
N GLY A 24 -13.24 -24.01 1.69
CA GLY A 24 -14.32 -24.52 0.84
C GLY A 24 -15.55 -23.64 1.00
N GLY A 25 -15.98 -22.96 -0.07
CA GLY A 25 -17.26 -22.22 -0.11
C GLY A 25 -17.29 -20.98 -1.03
N ARG A 26 -18.07 -21.08 -2.11
CA ARG A 26 -18.56 -20.05 -3.09
C ARG A 26 -17.53 -19.17 -3.81
N LEU A 27 -17.48 -19.35 -5.15
CA LEU A 27 -16.68 -18.62 -6.13
C LEU A 27 -17.31 -17.25 -6.46
N GLU A 28 -17.11 -16.27 -5.60
CA GLU A 28 -16.86 -14.90 -6.08
C GLU A 28 -15.39 -14.86 -6.52
N PRO A 29 -15.00 -14.18 -7.61
CA PRO A 29 -13.59 -14.00 -7.96
C PRO A 29 -12.97 -13.02 -6.96
N GLN A 30 -12.73 -13.49 -5.73
CA GLN A 30 -11.94 -12.81 -4.72
C GLN A 30 -10.63 -12.42 -5.40
N ALA A 31 -10.34 -11.13 -5.40
CA ALA A 31 -9.04 -10.68 -5.85
C ALA A 31 -7.98 -11.47 -5.07
N PRO A 32 -6.88 -11.90 -5.70
CA PRO A 32 -5.81 -12.57 -4.96
C PRO A 32 -5.40 -11.66 -3.80
N PRO A 33 -5.27 -12.20 -2.57
CA PRO A 33 -5.21 -11.35 -1.39
C PRO A 33 -4.00 -10.41 -1.47
N CYS A 34 -4.24 -9.13 -1.20
CA CYS A 34 -3.26 -8.05 -1.31
C CYS A 34 -2.55 -7.84 0.03
N ASP A 35 -1.21 -7.74 0.04
CA ASP A 35 -0.46 -7.31 1.22
C ASP A 35 -0.25 -5.79 1.21
N VAL A 36 0.07 -5.24 0.03
CA VAL A 36 0.52 -3.86 -0.14
C VAL A 36 -0.23 -3.21 -1.31
N PHE A 37 -0.91 -2.10 -1.10
CA PHE A 37 -1.51 -1.31 -2.19
C PHE A 37 -0.60 -0.16 -2.57
N ILE A 38 -0.20 -0.05 -3.84
CA ILE A 38 0.65 1.03 -4.35
C ILE A 38 -0.24 2.03 -5.11
N ASN A 39 -0.50 3.16 -4.47
CA ASN A 39 -1.24 4.28 -5.01
C ASN A 39 -0.25 5.27 -5.65
N HIS A 40 -0.47 5.60 -6.92
CA HIS A 40 0.50 6.40 -7.68
C HIS A 40 -0.16 7.17 -8.82
N ARG A 41 0.56 8.18 -9.34
CA ARG A 41 0.18 8.85 -10.58
C ARG A 41 0.85 8.19 -11.76
N GLY A 42 0.07 7.41 -12.51
CA GLY A 42 0.56 6.65 -13.66
C GLY A 42 1.38 7.46 -14.67
N ILE A 43 0.98 8.68 -15.00
CA ILE A 43 1.69 9.51 -15.99
C ILE A 43 3.04 10.05 -15.47
N ASP A 44 3.17 10.29 -14.17
CA ASP A 44 4.39 10.85 -13.57
C ASP A 44 5.43 9.77 -13.36
N THR A 45 4.98 8.57 -12.97
CA THR A 45 5.87 7.50 -12.52
C THR A 45 5.96 6.35 -13.52
N LYS A 46 5.54 6.55 -14.77
CA LYS A 46 5.25 5.45 -15.73
C LYS A 46 6.46 4.59 -16.10
N ARG A 47 7.67 4.89 -15.64
CA ARG A 47 8.89 4.10 -15.91
C ARG A 47 9.92 4.00 -14.77
N ASN A 48 9.59 4.33 -13.52
CA ASN A 48 10.64 4.45 -12.50
C ASN A 48 10.23 3.90 -11.12
N VAL A 49 9.60 4.68 -10.25
CA VAL A 49 9.50 4.38 -8.82
C VAL A 49 8.49 3.29 -8.50
N ALA A 50 7.21 3.48 -8.86
CA ALA A 50 6.14 2.56 -8.48
C ALA A 50 6.33 1.15 -9.08
N GLY A 51 6.77 1.07 -10.34
CA GLY A 51 7.05 -0.19 -11.02
C GLY A 51 8.25 -0.94 -10.43
N LEU A 52 9.36 -0.26 -10.15
CA LEU A 52 10.52 -0.89 -9.51
C LEU A 52 10.17 -1.40 -8.10
N LEU A 53 9.46 -0.59 -7.31
CA LEU A 53 8.98 -1.00 -5.99
C LEU A 53 8.06 -2.22 -6.08
N TYR A 54 7.09 -2.23 -7.01
CA TYR A 54 6.21 -3.37 -7.25
C TYR A 54 7.00 -4.66 -7.52
N HIS A 55 7.95 -4.61 -8.45
CA HIS A 55 8.75 -5.79 -8.80
C HIS A 55 9.67 -6.23 -7.66
N HIS A 56 10.24 -5.29 -6.92
CA HIS A 56 11.09 -5.58 -5.77
C HIS A 56 10.31 -6.29 -4.64
N LEU A 57 9.15 -5.74 -4.25
CA LEU A 57 8.26 -6.35 -3.26
C LEU A 57 7.78 -7.74 -3.69
N ARG A 58 7.42 -7.90 -4.97
CA ARG A 58 7.04 -9.20 -5.54
C ARG A 58 8.19 -10.22 -5.46
N GLY A 59 9.43 -9.79 -5.73
CA GLY A 59 10.64 -10.62 -5.59
C GLY A 59 10.85 -11.15 -4.17
N LEU A 60 10.38 -10.40 -3.17
CA LEU A 60 10.38 -10.78 -1.76
C LEU A 60 9.16 -11.62 -1.34
N ARG A 61 8.37 -12.10 -2.31
CA ARG A 61 7.15 -12.91 -2.11
C ARG A 61 6.02 -12.18 -1.37
N LEU A 62 6.05 -10.85 -1.35
CA LEU A 62 4.88 -10.06 -0.98
C LEU A 62 3.91 -9.99 -2.16
N ARG A 63 2.64 -9.66 -1.88
CA ARG A 63 1.59 -9.51 -2.89
C ARG A 63 1.23 -8.04 -3.05
N PRO A 64 2.04 -7.24 -3.77
CA PRO A 64 1.69 -5.86 -4.06
C PRO A 64 0.57 -5.80 -5.11
N PHE A 65 -0.31 -4.83 -4.96
CA PHE A 65 -1.25 -4.39 -5.99
C PHE A 65 -0.79 -3.04 -6.54
N LEU A 66 -0.65 -2.97 -7.86
CA LEU A 66 -0.36 -1.77 -8.63
C LEU A 66 -1.30 -1.78 -9.82
N ASP A 67 -2.19 -0.80 -9.92
CA ASP A 67 -3.27 -0.72 -10.91
C ASP A 67 -2.79 -1.03 -12.35
N SER A 68 -1.71 -0.38 -12.79
CA SER A 68 -1.11 -0.54 -14.12
C SER A 68 -0.51 -1.92 -14.40
N GLN A 69 -0.25 -2.72 -13.36
CA GLN A 69 0.33 -4.08 -13.46
C GLN A 69 -0.67 -5.18 -13.08
N SER A 70 -1.69 -4.86 -12.30
CA SER A 70 -2.55 -5.83 -11.60
C SER A 70 -3.95 -5.92 -12.19
N MET A 71 -4.36 -4.94 -13.01
CA MET A 71 -5.65 -4.94 -13.71
C MET A 71 -5.52 -5.51 -15.13
N LYS A 72 -6.55 -6.23 -15.57
CA LYS A 72 -6.68 -6.76 -16.93
C LYS A 72 -7.73 -5.97 -17.72
N PRO A 73 -7.65 -5.91 -19.06
CA PRO A 73 -8.73 -5.37 -19.88
C PRO A 73 -10.07 -6.04 -19.53
N GLY A 74 -11.08 -5.22 -19.24
CA GLY A 74 -12.41 -5.68 -18.82
C GLY A 74 -12.66 -5.73 -17.31
N ASP A 75 -11.63 -5.55 -16.46
CA ASP A 75 -11.83 -5.36 -15.02
C ASP A 75 -12.59 -4.04 -14.74
N ARG A 76 -13.52 -4.08 -13.77
CA ARG A 76 -14.16 -2.87 -13.25
C ARG A 76 -13.16 -2.14 -12.37
N LEU A 77 -12.70 -0.98 -12.86
CA LEU A 77 -11.62 -0.19 -12.26
C LEU A 77 -11.86 0.09 -10.77
N PHE A 78 -12.99 0.70 -10.44
CA PHE A 78 -13.32 1.08 -9.06
C PHE A 78 -13.50 -0.16 -8.16
N ASP A 79 -14.31 -1.14 -8.56
CA ASP A 79 -14.59 -2.33 -7.76
C ASP A 79 -13.30 -3.08 -7.37
N ARG A 80 -12.38 -3.28 -8.32
CA ARG A 80 -11.10 -3.98 -8.08
C ARG A 80 -10.19 -3.19 -7.15
N ILE A 81 -10.06 -1.88 -7.36
CA ILE A 81 -9.21 -1.01 -6.56
C ILE A 81 -9.74 -0.92 -5.12
N GLU A 82 -11.06 -0.74 -4.95
CA GLU A 82 -11.67 -0.69 -3.62
C GLU A 82 -11.45 -1.98 -2.83
N VAL A 83 -11.64 -3.15 -3.48
CA VAL A 83 -11.36 -4.44 -2.85
C VAL A 83 -9.89 -4.56 -2.48
N ALA A 84 -8.98 -4.20 -3.39
CA ALA A 84 -7.54 -4.28 -3.13
C ALA A 84 -7.11 -3.37 -1.97
N ILE A 85 -7.67 -2.15 -1.85
CA ILE A 85 -7.42 -1.26 -0.71
C ILE A 85 -7.99 -1.85 0.57
N ARG A 86 -9.23 -2.37 0.55
CA ARG A 86 -9.85 -2.96 1.73
C ARG A 86 -9.09 -4.17 2.25
N GLU A 87 -8.57 -4.99 1.35
CA GLU A 87 -7.83 -6.21 1.69
C GLU A 87 -6.36 -5.98 2.00
N CYS A 88 -5.74 -4.90 1.50
CA CYS A 88 -4.34 -4.62 1.79
C CYS A 88 -4.10 -4.38 3.29
N LYS A 89 -2.89 -4.69 3.75
CA LYS A 89 -2.46 -4.39 5.12
C LYS A 89 -1.81 -3.01 5.20
N VAL A 90 -0.99 -2.70 4.19
CA VAL A 90 -0.20 -1.46 4.11
C VAL A 90 -0.50 -0.76 2.78
N GLY A 91 -0.68 0.55 2.83
CA GLY A 91 -0.71 1.43 1.67
C GLY A 91 0.65 2.06 1.43
N VAL A 92 1.02 2.26 0.17
CA VAL A 92 2.14 3.10 -0.24
C VAL A 92 1.58 4.21 -1.13
N ALA A 93 1.78 5.46 -0.73
CA ALA A 93 1.37 6.62 -1.51
C ALA A 93 2.62 7.24 -2.17
N VAL A 94 2.75 7.07 -3.48
CA VAL A 94 3.86 7.65 -4.27
C VAL A 94 3.43 9.02 -4.79
N PHE A 95 3.65 10.04 -3.97
CA PHE A 95 3.42 11.44 -4.32
C PHE A 95 4.41 11.90 -5.39
N SER A 96 3.89 12.62 -6.39
CA SER A 96 4.60 13.07 -7.59
C SER A 96 3.98 14.38 -8.12
N PRO A 97 4.61 15.11 -9.06
CA PRO A 97 4.22 16.48 -9.39
C PRO A 97 2.76 16.69 -9.79
N MET A 98 2.14 15.75 -10.53
CA MET A 98 0.74 15.81 -10.96
C MET A 98 -0.16 14.85 -10.18
N TYR A 99 0.30 14.37 -9.02
CA TYR A 99 -0.48 13.45 -8.18
C TYR A 99 -1.82 14.08 -7.74
N CYS A 100 -1.78 15.31 -7.21
CA CYS A 100 -2.97 16.01 -6.71
C CYS A 100 -3.92 16.49 -7.82
N ASP A 101 -3.51 16.43 -9.08
CA ASP A 101 -4.37 16.73 -10.22
C ASP A 101 -5.26 15.53 -10.58
N SER A 102 -4.93 14.34 -10.07
CA SER A 102 -5.64 13.10 -10.33
C SER A 102 -6.78 12.87 -9.33
N TYR A 103 -8.02 12.86 -9.81
CA TYR A 103 -9.16 12.44 -8.98
C TYR A 103 -8.95 11.02 -8.42
N PHE A 104 -8.52 10.08 -9.27
CA PHE A 104 -8.31 8.68 -8.88
C PHE A 104 -7.24 8.54 -7.78
N CYS A 105 -6.10 9.23 -7.90
CA CYS A 105 -5.05 9.12 -6.88
C CYS A 105 -5.53 9.65 -5.52
N LEU A 106 -6.24 10.80 -5.51
CA LEU A 106 -6.81 11.37 -4.29
C LEU A 106 -7.93 10.50 -3.70
N HIS A 107 -8.74 9.87 -4.55
CA HIS A 107 -9.79 8.95 -4.15
C HIS A 107 -9.22 7.69 -3.49
N GLU A 108 -8.20 7.08 -4.09
CA GLU A 108 -7.49 5.94 -3.52
C GLU A 108 -6.82 6.28 -2.17
N LEU A 109 -6.14 7.44 -2.09
CA LEU A 109 -5.55 7.92 -0.84
C LEU A 109 -6.59 8.09 0.26
N ARG A 110 -7.71 8.75 -0.08
CA ARG A 110 -8.85 8.89 0.83
C ARG A 110 -9.32 7.54 1.33
N LEU A 111 -9.52 6.56 0.45
CA LEU A 111 -9.97 5.22 0.85
C LEU A 111 -8.98 4.53 1.79
N MET A 112 -7.67 4.64 1.53
CA MET A 112 -6.64 4.09 2.43
C MET A 112 -6.73 4.73 3.83
N MET A 113 -6.92 6.05 3.90
CA MET A 113 -7.04 6.78 5.17
C MET A 113 -8.35 6.46 5.90
N GLU A 114 -9.49 6.44 5.21
CA GLU A 114 -10.79 6.10 5.79
C GLU A 114 -10.82 4.67 6.34
N THR A 115 -10.12 3.75 5.68
CA THR A 115 -9.98 2.35 6.13
C THR A 115 -8.83 2.15 7.12
N ARG A 116 -8.21 3.24 7.59
CA ARG A 116 -7.14 3.27 8.61
C ARG A 116 -5.97 2.33 8.28
N LYS A 117 -5.58 2.29 7.00
CA LYS A 117 -4.37 1.57 6.60
C LYS A 117 -3.15 2.28 7.16
N LYS A 118 -2.11 1.52 7.50
CA LYS A 118 -0.78 2.12 7.66
C LYS A 118 -0.30 2.54 6.28
N VAL A 119 -0.04 3.84 6.10
CA VAL A 119 0.40 4.41 4.83
C VAL A 119 1.87 4.80 4.93
N VAL A 120 2.67 4.34 3.97
CA VAL A 120 4.06 4.76 3.78
C VAL A 120 4.09 5.81 2.65
N PRO A 121 4.31 7.10 2.97
CA PRO A 121 4.42 8.13 1.96
C PRO A 121 5.81 8.14 1.32
N ILE A 122 5.84 8.20 -0.01
CA ILE A 122 7.05 8.39 -0.81
C ILE A 122 6.87 9.68 -1.60
N PHE A 123 7.76 10.65 -1.39
CA PHE A 123 7.76 11.94 -2.06
C PHE A 123 8.78 11.92 -3.21
N CYS A 124 8.28 11.65 -4.41
CA CYS A 124 9.07 11.51 -5.64
C CYS A 124 9.09 12.83 -6.41
N ASP A 125 10.26 13.48 -6.48
CA ASP A 125 10.47 14.76 -7.18
C ASP A 125 9.52 15.89 -6.73
N VAL A 126 9.00 15.79 -5.51
CA VAL A 126 8.11 16.77 -4.89
C VAL A 126 8.41 16.90 -3.41
N LYS A 127 8.19 18.09 -2.86
CA LYS A 127 8.15 18.35 -1.42
C LYS A 127 6.73 18.21 -0.90
N PRO A 128 6.53 17.79 0.36
CA PRO A 128 5.20 17.75 0.97
C PRO A 128 4.44 19.09 0.86
N SER A 129 5.15 20.22 0.97
CA SER A 129 4.58 21.57 0.86
C SER A 129 3.99 21.90 -0.52
N GLU A 130 4.44 21.23 -1.57
CA GLU A 130 3.97 21.44 -2.94
C GLU A 130 2.66 20.67 -3.22
N LEU A 131 2.33 19.68 -2.39
CA LEU A 131 1.12 18.89 -2.51
C LEU A 131 -0.08 19.66 -1.93
N ARG A 132 -1.03 19.98 -2.82
CA ARG A 132 -2.27 20.68 -2.47
C ARG A 132 -3.42 20.24 -3.36
N VAL A 133 -4.57 19.93 -2.73
CA VAL A 133 -5.84 19.74 -3.45
C VAL A 133 -6.40 21.10 -3.85
N LYS A 134 -6.36 21.38 -5.16
CA LYS A 134 -6.96 22.59 -5.74
C LYS A 134 -8.46 22.40 -5.93
N ASP A 135 -9.19 23.49 -5.74
CA ASP A 135 -10.59 23.61 -6.14
C ASP A 135 -10.63 24.37 -7.47
N ASP A 136 -10.94 23.64 -8.54
CA ASP A 136 -11.09 24.15 -9.90
C ASP A 136 -12.56 24.04 -10.38
N GLY A 137 -13.49 23.74 -9.45
CA GLY A 137 -14.89 23.50 -9.77
C GLY A 137 -15.19 22.15 -10.44
N SER A 138 -14.18 21.29 -10.66
CA SER A 138 -14.38 19.99 -11.34
C SER A 138 -14.87 18.86 -10.41
N ARG A 139 -14.86 19.09 -9.09
CA ARG A 139 -15.13 18.07 -8.06
C ARG A 139 -16.19 18.54 -7.07
N PRO A 140 -17.02 17.64 -6.52
CA PRO A 140 -17.94 17.98 -5.44
C PRO A 140 -17.20 18.54 -4.22
N ALA A 141 -17.76 19.56 -3.58
CA ALA A 141 -17.16 20.16 -2.37
C ALA A 141 -16.92 19.13 -1.25
N THR A 142 -17.83 18.16 -1.10
CA THR A 142 -17.73 17.07 -0.14
C THR A 142 -16.54 16.14 -0.41
N ASP A 143 -16.14 15.96 -1.67
CA ASP A 143 -14.95 15.19 -2.02
C ASP A 143 -13.67 16.00 -1.75
N LEU A 144 -13.69 17.31 -2.03
CA LEU A 144 -12.54 18.19 -1.80
C LEU A 144 -12.12 18.22 -0.33
N GLU A 145 -13.07 18.29 0.60
CA GLU A 145 -12.78 18.26 2.04
C GLU A 145 -12.10 16.94 2.45
N LYS A 146 -12.63 15.81 1.98
CA LYS A 146 -12.07 14.49 2.28
C LYS A 146 -10.70 14.28 1.65
N PHE A 147 -10.49 14.77 0.43
CA PHE A 147 -9.19 14.71 -0.23
C PHE A 147 -8.15 15.57 0.49
N ARG A 148 -8.53 16.78 0.94
CA ARG A 148 -7.65 17.64 1.74
C ARG A 148 -7.26 16.97 3.05
N TRP A 149 -8.22 16.42 3.77
CA TRP A 149 -7.96 15.66 4.99
C TRP A 149 -6.99 14.50 4.76
N ALA A 150 -7.29 13.63 3.79
CA ALA A 150 -6.46 12.45 3.51
C ALA A 150 -5.04 12.85 3.07
N LEU A 151 -4.91 13.92 2.29
CA LEU A 151 -3.62 14.44 1.88
C LEU A 151 -2.82 15.01 3.05
N GLU A 152 -3.42 15.80 3.94
CA GLU A 152 -2.74 16.36 5.11
C GLU A 152 -2.28 15.27 6.08
N GLU A 153 -3.12 14.26 6.38
CA GLU A 153 -2.74 13.10 7.21
C GLU A 153 -1.52 12.35 6.62
N ALA A 154 -1.52 12.13 5.30
CA ALA A 154 -0.42 11.47 4.62
C ALA A 154 0.87 12.32 4.63
N LYS A 155 0.73 13.64 4.40
CA LYS A 155 1.86 14.58 4.33
C LYS A 155 2.63 14.67 5.64
N TYR A 156 1.96 14.57 6.78
CA TYR A 156 2.59 14.65 8.11
C TYR A 156 2.93 13.28 8.71
N THR A 157 2.80 12.22 7.92
CA THR A 157 3.39 10.92 8.25
C THR A 157 4.85 10.91 7.80
N VAL A 158 5.75 10.32 8.61
CA VAL A 158 7.17 10.17 8.24
C VAL A 158 7.28 9.37 6.94
N GLY A 159 7.88 9.99 5.92
CA GLY A 159 8.01 9.41 4.59
C GLY A 159 9.43 9.35 4.07
N ILE A 160 9.55 8.86 2.85
CA ILE A 160 10.82 8.74 2.13
C ILE A 160 10.81 9.77 1.01
N THR A 161 11.83 10.62 0.94
CA THR A 161 12.04 11.53 -0.19
C THR A 161 12.92 10.85 -1.23
N PHE A 162 12.62 11.09 -2.51
CA PHE A 162 13.40 10.52 -3.59
C PHE A 162 13.47 11.47 -4.79
N ASP A 163 14.68 11.71 -5.28
CA ASP A 163 14.97 12.46 -6.49
C ASP A 163 15.30 11.46 -7.61
N THR A 164 14.49 11.39 -8.65
CA THR A 164 14.64 10.38 -9.70
C THR A 164 15.83 10.63 -10.62
N LEU A 165 16.38 11.85 -10.63
CA LEU A 165 17.52 12.24 -11.47
C LEU A 165 18.85 11.99 -10.77
N ARG A 166 18.90 12.14 -9.44
CA ARG A 166 20.15 12.16 -8.66
C ARG A 166 20.19 11.13 -7.53
N GLY A 167 19.07 10.48 -7.24
CA GLY A 167 18.93 9.56 -6.11
C GLY A 167 19.63 8.22 -6.30
N ASP A 168 20.03 7.62 -5.19
CA ASP A 168 20.52 6.25 -5.13
C ASP A 168 19.34 5.27 -5.18
N TRP A 169 19.20 4.59 -6.32
CA TRP A 169 18.10 3.65 -6.57
C TRP A 169 18.14 2.42 -5.63
N PRO A 170 19.27 1.70 -5.48
CA PRO A 170 19.39 0.64 -4.47
C PRO A 170 19.01 1.07 -3.05
N GLU A 171 19.53 2.20 -2.57
CA GLU A 171 19.25 2.70 -1.22
C GLU A 171 17.77 3.06 -1.05
N PHE A 172 17.19 3.73 -2.06
CA PHE A 172 15.77 4.04 -2.08
C PHE A 172 14.92 2.76 -2.02
N LEU A 173 15.21 1.77 -2.86
CA LEU A 173 14.45 0.52 -2.89
C LEU A 173 14.57 -0.25 -1.57
N ALA A 174 15.76 -0.29 -0.98
CA ALA A 174 15.97 -0.89 0.33
C ALA A 174 15.15 -0.17 1.41
N SER A 175 15.24 1.16 1.46
CA SER A 175 14.54 1.98 2.46
C SER A 175 13.01 1.86 2.34
N ALA A 176 12.47 1.94 1.12
CA ALA A 176 11.04 1.81 0.87
C ALA A 176 10.52 0.41 1.23
N THR A 177 11.29 -0.62 0.87
CA THR A 177 10.96 -2.01 1.19
C THR A 177 10.99 -2.26 2.68
N ASP A 178 12.02 -1.78 3.38
CA ASP A 178 12.14 -1.92 4.84
C ASP A 178 10.99 -1.21 5.56
N ALA A 179 10.61 -0.02 5.12
CA ALA A 179 9.45 0.70 5.67
C ALA A 179 8.16 -0.12 5.50
N VAL A 180 7.94 -0.71 4.32
CA VAL A 180 6.78 -1.56 4.05
C VAL A 180 6.79 -2.81 4.94
N ILE A 181 7.92 -3.51 5.04
CA ILE A 181 8.05 -4.73 5.85
C ILE A 181 7.84 -4.44 7.34
N LYS A 182 8.41 -3.36 7.86
CA LYS A 182 8.20 -2.96 9.27
C LYS A 182 6.72 -2.72 9.57
N ASN A 183 6.04 -1.94 8.71
CA ASN A 183 4.60 -1.69 8.86
C ASN A 183 3.77 -2.97 8.75
N LEU A 184 4.14 -3.91 7.88
CA LEU A 184 3.46 -5.21 7.77
C LEU A 184 3.59 -6.02 9.05
N ILE A 185 4.79 -6.09 9.64
CA ILE A 185 5.03 -6.81 10.90
C ILE A 185 4.18 -6.20 12.01
N GLU A 186 4.18 -4.88 12.16
CA GLU A 186 3.40 -4.21 13.20
C GLU A 186 1.89 -4.46 13.04
N VAL A 187 1.36 -4.43 11.81
CA VAL A 187 -0.07 -4.73 11.55
C VAL A 187 -0.42 -6.17 11.95
N GLU A 188 0.48 -7.13 11.70
CA GLU A 188 0.28 -8.52 12.10
C GLU A 188 0.31 -8.69 13.62
N GLU A 189 1.25 -8.05 14.30
CA GLU A 189 1.36 -8.05 15.77
C GLU A 189 0.11 -7.43 16.41
N GLU A 190 -0.34 -6.26 15.94
CA GLU A 190 -1.59 -5.63 16.39
C GLU A 190 -2.80 -6.55 16.18
N GLY A 191 -2.86 -7.24 15.04
CA GLY A 191 -3.90 -8.21 14.74
C GLY A 191 -3.92 -9.41 15.69
N LEU A 192 -2.75 -9.94 16.05
CA LEU A 192 -2.62 -11.03 17.02
C LEU A 192 -3.05 -10.59 18.42
N MET A 193 -2.62 -9.41 18.86
CA MET A 193 -2.97 -8.86 20.17
C MET A 193 -4.48 -8.60 20.29
N ARG A 194 -5.14 -8.10 19.22
CA ARG A 194 -6.60 -7.92 19.18
C ARG A 194 -7.35 -9.25 19.31
N LYS A 195 -6.90 -10.30 18.60
CA LYS A 195 -7.50 -11.65 18.68
C LYS A 195 -7.35 -12.26 20.08
N GLN A 196 -6.19 -12.08 20.72
CA GLN A 196 -5.97 -12.54 22.10
C GLN A 196 -6.89 -11.84 23.10
N LYS A 197 -7.03 -10.52 23.00
CA LYS A 197 -7.94 -9.74 23.86
C LYS A 197 -9.40 -10.17 23.69
N GLN A 198 -9.84 -10.40 22.46
CA GLN A 198 -11.21 -10.88 22.17
C GLN A 198 -11.45 -12.28 22.72
N ALA A 199 -10.50 -13.21 22.53
CA ALA A 199 -10.60 -14.57 23.06
C ALA A 199 -10.68 -14.58 24.60
N HIS A 200 -9.89 -13.74 25.28
CA HIS A 200 -9.95 -13.61 26.73
C HIS A 200 -11.29 -13.04 27.20
N ALA A 201 -11.81 -12.01 26.53
CA ALA A 201 -13.10 -11.40 26.86
C ALA A 201 -14.26 -12.39 26.74
N SER A 202 -14.26 -13.24 25.71
CA SER A 202 -15.29 -14.27 25.49
C SER A 202 -15.23 -15.46 26.45
N LEU A 203 -14.10 -15.69 27.12
CA LEU A 203 -13.95 -16.73 28.14
C LEU A 203 -14.32 -16.23 29.55
N SER A 204 -14.34 -14.92 29.76
CA SER A 204 -14.69 -14.26 31.03
C SER A 204 -16.16 -13.82 31.13
N SER A 205 -16.97 -14.07 30.09
CA SER A 205 -18.40 -13.75 29.97
C SER A 205 -19.23 -15.02 29.92
#